data_AF-V9W919-F1
#
_entry.id   AF-V9W919-F1
#
_cell.length_a   1.000
_cell.length_b   1.000
_cell.length_c   1.000
_cell.angle_alpha   90.00
_cell.angle_beta   90.00
_cell.angle_gamma   90.00
#
_symmetry.space_group_name_H-M   'P 1'
#
loop_
_entity.id
_entity.type
_entity.pdbx_description
1 polymer ?
#
loop_
_entity_poly.entity_id
_entity_poly.type
_entity_poly.pdbx_seq_one_letter_code
_entity_poly.pdbx_strand_id
1 'polypeptide(L)'
;MITKKTLVVVATSLTLGLGFTAGVTPTFAQSDDSQSPISSIEKQDQIQFTGYITSIDDVYATVVNASTKEEAMQGNWVDLVNQNKVLLVPVPQNEKLMVGDKVNVFYQVATMSIPPIASPITIEKISE
;
A
#
# COMPACT_ATOMS: atom_id res chain seq x y z
N MET A 1 -61.66 8.89 -19.12
CA MET A 1 -62.03 7.46 -18.95
C MET A 1 -61.48 6.66 -20.13
N ILE A 2 -61.04 5.42 -19.87
CA ILE A 2 -60.56 4.36 -20.80
C ILE A 2 -59.10 4.61 -21.27
N THR A 3 -58.10 3.77 -20.97
CA THR A 3 -57.97 2.38 -21.45
C THR A 3 -56.96 1.54 -20.64
N LYS A 4 -57.30 0.25 -20.56
CA LYS A 4 -56.70 -0.91 -19.89
C LYS A 4 -55.25 -1.20 -20.29
N LYS A 5 -54.46 -1.78 -19.36
CA LYS A 5 -53.38 -2.73 -19.70
C LYS A 5 -53.32 -3.87 -18.67
N THR A 6 -53.62 -5.06 -19.17
CA THR A 6 -53.49 -6.39 -18.53
C THR A 6 -52.08 -6.89 -18.73
N LEU A 7 -51.34 -7.21 -17.66
CA LEU A 7 -50.08 -7.96 -17.76
C LEU A 7 -50.00 -8.94 -16.59
N VAL A 8 -50.16 -10.20 -16.95
CA VAL A 8 -49.95 -11.40 -16.13
C VAL A 8 -48.43 -11.59 -15.96
N VAL A 9 -47.96 -11.74 -14.71
CA VAL A 9 -46.58 -12.16 -14.36
C VAL A 9 -46.74 -13.14 -13.19
N VAL A 10 -46.80 -14.44 -13.49
CA VAL A 10 -45.69 -15.42 -13.34
C VAL A 10 -45.13 -15.41 -11.92
N ALA A 11 -45.72 -16.23 -11.06
CA ALA A 11 -45.16 -16.56 -9.76
C ALA A 11 -44.06 -17.60 -9.95
N THR A 12 -42.80 -17.15 -9.92
CA THR A 12 -41.65 -18.04 -9.83
C THR A 12 -41.57 -18.55 -8.38
N SER A 13 -41.84 -19.84 -8.18
CA SER A 13 -41.75 -20.50 -6.89
C SER A 13 -40.30 -20.53 -6.38
N LEU A 14 -40.09 -20.02 -5.17
CA LEU A 14 -38.83 -20.12 -4.45
C LEU A 14 -38.76 -21.52 -3.79
N THR A 15 -37.88 -22.39 -4.28
CA THR A 15 -37.59 -23.67 -3.63
C THR A 15 -36.44 -23.49 -2.63
N LEU A 16 -36.76 -23.51 -1.34
CA LEU A 16 -35.78 -23.51 -0.25
C LEU A 16 -35.47 -24.96 0.12
N GLY A 17 -34.48 -25.56 -0.55
CA GLY A 17 -33.95 -26.87 -0.21
C GLY A 17 -33.08 -26.79 1.04
N LEU A 18 -33.62 -27.19 2.19
CA LEU A 18 -32.85 -27.48 3.41
C LEU A 18 -32.58 -28.98 3.49
N GLY A 19 -31.46 -29.41 2.90
CA GLY A 19 -30.90 -30.73 3.14
C GLY A 19 -29.80 -30.63 4.20
N PHE A 20 -30.04 -31.15 5.41
CA PHE A 20 -28.97 -31.39 6.37
C PHE A 20 -29.04 -32.85 6.84
N THR A 21 -28.02 -33.60 6.46
CA THR A 21 -27.79 -35.01 6.80
C THR A 21 -27.19 -35.11 8.20
N ALA A 22 -27.63 -36.12 8.95
CA ALA A 22 -27.14 -36.46 10.27
C ALA A 22 -25.69 -36.96 10.26
N GLY A 23 -24.97 -36.68 11.34
CA GLY A 23 -23.82 -37.46 11.82
C GLY A 23 -22.46 -37.00 11.30
N VAL A 24 -21.68 -36.33 12.15
CA VAL A 24 -20.49 -36.90 12.83
C VAL A 24 -19.92 -35.83 13.78
N THR A 25 -19.47 -36.29 14.94
CA THR A 25 -18.71 -35.53 15.95
C THR A 25 -17.51 -34.79 15.34
N PRO A 26 -17.26 -33.51 15.65
CA PRO A 26 -15.91 -32.99 15.51
C PRO A 26 -15.15 -33.38 16.79
N THR A 27 -14.29 -34.38 16.67
CA THR A 27 -13.22 -34.57 17.66
C THR A 27 -12.30 -33.36 17.52
N PHE A 28 -12.00 -32.68 18.62
CA PHE A 28 -10.97 -31.65 18.64
C PHE A 28 -9.63 -32.37 18.46
N ALA A 29 -9.09 -32.33 17.24
CA ALA A 29 -7.76 -32.87 16.95
C ALA A 29 -6.75 -31.71 16.93
N GLN A 30 -5.77 -31.87 17.79
CA GLN A 30 -4.71 -30.96 18.16
C GLN A 30 -3.57 -30.91 17.12
N SER A 31 -2.94 -29.72 17.06
CA SER A 31 -1.57 -29.40 16.64
C SER A 31 -1.13 -29.68 15.20
N ASP A 32 -0.71 -28.60 14.53
CA ASP A 32 0.66 -28.54 14.02
C ASP A 32 1.22 -27.13 14.21
N ASP A 33 2.26 -27.05 15.04
CA ASP A 33 3.18 -25.92 15.14
C ASP A 33 3.90 -25.77 13.79
N SER A 34 3.28 -25.02 12.88
CA SER A 34 3.99 -24.39 11.78
C SER A 34 3.72 -22.90 11.85
N GLN A 35 4.37 -22.28 12.84
CA GLN A 35 4.64 -20.84 12.86
C GLN A 35 5.40 -20.49 11.56
N SER A 36 4.64 -20.29 10.49
CA SER A 36 5.09 -19.46 9.39
C SER A 36 5.38 -18.09 10.00
N PRO A 37 6.56 -17.49 9.79
CA PRO A 37 6.89 -16.23 10.43
C PRO A 37 5.83 -15.21 10.01
N ILE A 38 5.09 -14.73 11.00
CA ILE A 38 4.06 -13.72 10.87
C ILE A 38 4.78 -12.40 10.54
N SER A 39 5.11 -12.18 9.27
CA SER A 39 5.74 -10.94 8.79
C SER A 39 4.79 -10.10 7.93
N SER A 40 3.50 -10.44 7.87
CA SER A 40 2.55 -9.79 6.96
C SER A 40 1.52 -8.88 7.64
N ILE A 41 1.59 -8.62 8.94
CA ILE A 41 0.52 -7.94 9.69
C ILE A 41 0.73 -6.43 9.94
N GLU A 42 1.89 -5.85 9.60
CA GLU A 42 2.07 -4.38 9.73
C GLU A 42 2.14 -3.59 8.40
N LYS A 43 2.28 -4.26 7.24
CA LYS A 43 2.45 -3.57 5.94
C LYS A 43 1.15 -3.28 5.16
N GLN A 44 -0.02 -3.73 5.61
CA GLN A 44 -1.24 -3.68 4.80
C GLN A 44 -1.84 -2.28 4.56
N ASP A 45 -1.49 -1.27 5.36
CA ASP A 45 -1.98 0.13 5.21
C ASP A 45 -0.88 1.14 4.86
N GLN A 46 0.35 0.70 4.57
CA GLN A 46 1.45 1.60 4.23
C GLN A 46 1.61 1.73 2.71
N ILE A 47 1.64 2.97 2.24
CA ILE A 47 1.97 3.33 0.86
C ILE A 47 3.48 3.16 0.69
N GLN A 48 3.87 2.40 -0.32
CA GLN A 48 5.27 2.17 -0.67
C GLN A 48 5.73 3.18 -1.73
N PHE A 49 6.90 3.77 -1.51
CA PHE A 49 7.58 4.67 -2.43
C PHE A 49 9.06 4.32 -2.52
N THR A 50 9.47 3.80 -3.66
CA THR A 50 10.87 3.46 -3.92
C THR A 50 11.53 4.57 -4.72
N GLY A 51 12.72 4.98 -4.32
CA GLY A 51 13.46 6.02 -5.02
C GLY A 51 14.90 6.16 -4.56
N TYR A 52 15.59 7.14 -5.13
CA TYR A 52 16.94 7.52 -4.73
C TYR A 52 16.91 8.76 -3.86
N ILE A 53 17.78 8.81 -2.86
CA ILE A 53 17.96 10.00 -2.05
C ILE A 53 18.78 11.02 -2.85
N THR A 54 18.22 12.19 -3.12
CA THR A 54 18.91 13.24 -3.91
C THR A 54 19.53 14.32 -3.03
N SER A 55 18.89 14.62 -1.91
CA SER A 55 19.33 15.62 -0.94
C SER A 55 18.95 15.18 0.47
N ILE A 56 19.80 15.53 1.45
CA ILE A 56 19.55 15.30 2.86
C ILE A 56 19.80 16.64 3.57
N ASP A 57 18.75 17.19 4.17
CA ASP A 57 18.80 18.33 5.08
C ASP A 57 18.78 17.82 6.54
N ASP A 58 18.82 18.75 7.50
CA ASP A 58 18.83 18.44 8.94
C ASP A 58 17.54 17.74 9.41
N VAL A 59 16.41 18.09 8.80
CA VAL A 59 15.08 17.59 9.21
C VAL A 59 14.50 16.62 8.18
N TYR A 60 14.74 16.84 6.89
CA TYR A 60 14.11 16.10 5.80
C TYR A 60 15.12 15.60 4.78
N ALA A 61 14.86 14.44 4.20
CA ALA A 61 15.51 13.94 3.01
C ALA A 61 14.55 14.01 1.83
N THR A 62 15.09 14.27 0.64
CA THR A 62 14.36 14.25 -0.61
C THR A 62 14.59 12.91 -1.29
N VAL A 63 13.50 12.18 -1.53
CA VAL A 63 13.52 10.90 -2.23
C VAL A 63 12.85 11.08 -3.59
N VAL A 64 13.55 10.71 -4.66
CA VAL A 64 13.06 10.82 -6.03
C VAL A 64 12.86 9.44 -6.61
N ASN A 65 11.63 9.14 -7.02
CA ASN A 65 11.28 7.95 -7.77
C ASN A 65 11.76 8.10 -9.21
N ALA A 66 12.89 7.47 -9.49
CA ALA A 66 13.50 7.38 -10.80
C ALA A 66 13.94 5.95 -11.06
N SER A 67 14.09 5.59 -12.34
CA SER A 67 14.58 4.26 -12.70
C SER A 67 16.09 4.14 -12.46
N THR A 68 16.81 5.24 -12.68
CA THR A 68 18.27 5.31 -12.54
C THR A 68 18.67 6.41 -11.56
N LYS A 69 19.85 6.24 -10.95
CA LYS A 69 20.45 7.26 -10.09
C LYS A 69 20.72 8.57 -10.84
N GLU A 70 21.14 8.48 -12.10
CA GLU A 70 21.40 9.65 -12.95
C GLU A 70 20.13 10.48 -13.17
N GLU A 71 19.00 9.83 -13.49
CA GLU A 71 17.70 10.48 -13.65
C GLU A 71 17.24 11.16 -12.35
N ALA A 72 17.46 10.54 -11.20
CA ALA A 72 17.12 11.15 -9.90
C ALA A 72 17.94 12.42 -9.62
N MET A 73 19.23 12.41 -9.97
CA MET A 73 20.17 13.50 -9.63
C MET A 73 20.17 14.65 -10.64
N GLN A 74 20.06 14.34 -11.93
CA GLN A 74 20.17 15.30 -13.03
C GLN A 74 18.82 15.61 -13.68
N GLY A 75 17.76 14.90 -13.31
CA GLY A 75 16.42 15.13 -13.82
C GLY A 75 15.91 16.54 -13.50
N ASN A 76 15.00 17.04 -14.33
CA ASN A 76 14.36 18.32 -14.08
C ASN A 76 13.47 18.22 -12.83
N TRP A 77 13.85 18.93 -11.78
CA TRP A 77 13.15 18.92 -10.50
C TRP A 77 11.68 19.31 -10.62
N VAL A 78 11.35 20.33 -11.43
CA VAL A 78 9.96 20.79 -11.63
C VAL A 78 9.11 19.70 -12.26
N ASP A 79 9.65 19.01 -13.27
CA ASP A 79 8.94 17.92 -13.94
C ASP A 79 8.73 16.73 -13.01
N LEU A 80 9.75 16.38 -12.20
CA LEU A 80 9.68 15.29 -11.23
C LEU A 80 8.64 15.57 -10.15
N VAL A 81 8.60 16.78 -9.62
CA VAL A 81 7.61 17.20 -8.60
C VAL A 81 6.20 17.19 -9.19
N ASN A 82 6.01 17.74 -10.40
CA ASN A 82 4.71 17.74 -11.08
C ASN A 82 4.20 16.33 -11.41
N GLN A 83 5.10 15.38 -11.65
CA GLN A 83 4.79 13.97 -11.86
C GLN A 83 4.56 13.20 -10.55
N ASN A 84 4.58 13.85 -9.38
CA ASN A 84 4.50 13.21 -8.06
C ASN A 84 5.60 12.14 -7.85
N LYS A 85 6.76 12.34 -8.48
CA LYS A 85 7.93 11.48 -8.34
C LYS A 85 8.87 11.92 -7.21
N VAL A 86 8.52 12.96 -6.47
CA VAL A 86 9.34 13.49 -5.37
C VAL A 86 8.56 13.38 -4.07
N LEU A 87 9.21 12.84 -3.05
CA LEU A 87 8.67 12.70 -1.72
C LEU A 87 9.66 13.24 -0.70
N LEU A 88 9.20 14.12 0.18
CA LEU A 88 9.96 14.58 1.35
C LEU A 88 9.69 13.62 2.50
N VAL A 89 10.75 13.13 3.12
CA VAL A 89 10.67 12.20 4.26
C VAL A 89 11.48 12.77 5.43
N PRO A 90 10.99 12.72 6.67
CA PRO A 90 11.80 13.11 7.82
C PRO A 90 13.01 12.18 7.97
N VAL A 91 14.18 12.72 8.32
CA VAL A 91 15.40 11.93 8.49
C VAL A 91 15.33 11.17 9.82
N PRO A 92 15.38 9.83 9.83
CA PRO A 92 15.43 9.06 11.06
C PRO A 92 16.79 9.25 11.75
N GLN A 93 16.78 9.56 13.06
CA GLN A 93 18.01 9.84 13.83
C GLN A 93 18.99 8.65 13.90
N ASN A 94 18.49 7.43 13.71
CA ASN A 94 19.27 6.20 13.88
C ASN A 94 19.81 5.62 12.57
N GLU A 95 19.48 6.19 11.41
CA GLU A 95 19.82 5.60 10.12
C GLU A 95 20.78 6.48 9.31
N LYS A 96 21.88 5.88 8.84
CA LYS A 96 22.86 6.57 8.00
C LYS A 96 22.40 6.54 6.55
N LEU A 97 21.61 7.52 6.18
CA LEU A 97 21.22 7.76 4.79
C LEU A 97 22.33 8.54 4.07
N MET A 98 22.64 8.13 2.84
CA MET A 98 23.57 8.86 1.99
C MET A 98 22.90 9.30 0.69
N VAL A 99 23.32 10.46 0.19
CA VAL A 99 22.89 10.94 -1.12
C VAL A 99 23.31 9.93 -2.20
N GLY A 100 22.32 9.49 -2.97
CA GLY A 100 22.46 8.52 -4.04
C GLY A 100 22.20 7.07 -3.64
N ASP A 101 21.84 6.80 -2.39
CA ASP A 101 21.32 5.50 -1.97
C ASP A 101 19.93 5.27 -2.55
N LYS A 102 19.65 4.02 -2.92
CA LYS A 102 18.31 3.55 -3.28
C LYS A 102 17.60 3.08 -2.01
N VAL A 103 16.42 3.63 -1.75
CA VAL A 103 15.65 3.34 -0.54
C VAL A 103 14.20 3.05 -0.86
N ASN A 104 13.59 2.26 -0.01
CA ASN A 104 12.17 1.99 0.00
C ASN A 104 11.55 2.71 1.19
N VAL A 105 10.65 3.64 0.93
CA VAL A 105 9.95 4.42 1.95
C VAL A 105 8.54 3.87 2.07
N PHE A 106 8.16 3.46 3.26
CA PHE A 106 6.79 3.09 3.59
C PHE A 106 6.18 4.19 4.45
N TYR A 107 5.01 4.70 4.07
CA TYR A 107 4.35 5.76 4.82
C TYR A 107 2.83 5.57 4.84
N GLN A 108 2.17 6.05 5.89
CA GLN A 108 0.72 5.91 6.00
C GLN A 108 -0.03 7.08 5.37
N VAL A 109 0.44 8.30 5.62
CA VAL A 109 -0.17 9.53 5.07
C VAL A 109 0.90 10.49 4.55
N ALA A 110 0.47 11.38 3.66
CA ALA A 110 1.30 12.47 3.16
C ALA A 110 0.54 13.79 3.22
N THR A 111 1.25 14.89 3.48
CA THR A 111 0.68 16.23 3.43
C THR A 111 0.43 16.66 1.99
N MET A 112 -0.68 17.35 1.75
CA MET A 112 -0.99 17.98 0.47
C MET A 112 -0.12 19.23 0.25
N SER A 113 1.17 19.02 0.02
CA SER A 113 2.16 20.04 -0.30
C SER A 113 2.88 19.69 -1.60
N ILE A 114 3.66 20.63 -2.14
CA ILE A 114 4.45 20.43 -3.36
C ILE A 114 5.91 20.72 -3.00
N PRO A 115 6.77 19.69 -2.78
CA PRO A 115 6.46 18.26 -2.83
C PRO A 115 5.65 17.77 -1.61
N PRO A 116 4.96 16.61 -1.72
CA PRO A 116 4.29 15.97 -0.58
C PRO A 116 5.29 15.56 0.51
N ILE A 117 4.90 15.65 1.78
CA ILE A 117 5.71 15.22 2.93
C ILE A 117 5.06 13.99 3.55
N ALA A 118 5.78 12.87 3.59
CA ALA A 118 5.30 11.62 4.17
C ALA A 118 5.54 11.57 5.70
N SER A 119 4.56 11.04 6.43
CA SER A 119 4.65 10.77 7.87
C SER A 119 3.49 9.89 8.34
N PRO A 120 3.66 9.01 9.35
CA PRO A 120 4.92 8.43 9.79
C PRO A 120 5.57 7.63 8.67
N ILE A 121 6.90 7.46 8.74
CA ILE A 121 7.70 6.78 7.71
C ILE A 121 8.55 5.65 8.30
N THR A 122 8.75 4.60 7.50
CA THR A 122 9.74 3.55 7.70
C THR A 122 10.60 3.48 6.44
N ILE A 123 11.92 3.61 6.60
CA ILE A 123 12.87 3.55 5.48
C ILE A 123 13.56 2.18 5.54
N GLU A 124 13.61 1.49 4.40
CA GLU A 124 14.41 0.30 4.19
C GLU A 124 15.43 0.59 3.10
N LYS A 125 16.73 0.53 3.42
CA LYS A 125 17.79 0.67 2.42
C LYS A 125 17.84 -0.56 1.51
N ILE A 126 17.85 -0.33 0.20
CA ILE A 126 18.03 -1.38 -0.80
C ILE A 126 19.53 -1.44 -1.12
N SER A 127 20.22 -2.39 -0.51
CA SER A 127 21.59 -2.72 -0.94
C SER A 127 21.52 -3.42 -2.30
N GLU A 128 22.19 -2.82 -3.28
CA GLU A 128 22.53 -3.45 -4.57
C GLU A 128 23.81 -4.29 -4.43
#